data_AF-A0A1T2L3L2-F1
#
_entry.id   AF-A0A1T2L3L2-F1
#
_cell.length_a   1.000
_cell.length_b   1.000
_cell.length_c   1.000
_cell.angle_alpha   90.00
_cell.angle_beta   90.00
_cell.angle_gamma   90.00
#
_symmetry.space_group_name_H-M   'P 1'
#
loop_
_entity.id
_entity.type
_entity.pdbx_description
1 polymer ?
#
loop_
_entity_poly.entity_id
_entity_poly.type
_entity_poly.pdbx_seq_one_letter_code
_entity_poly.pdbx_strand_id
1 'polypeptide(L)'
;MRYSAWIGYLTGLRRQDVLNITLFDCKDIGIRVKEGKTGKKALILWSPELKRVIAKATKARKSEADTRLFQISSSGYDSAWRRAMDNLDERFQFKDLRAKHAADFEEQGGKLGHSSRGVTTRHYLRRERKITPIR
;
A
#
# COMPACT_ATOMS: atom_id res chain seq x y z
N MET A 1 8.39 -6.83 6.94
CA MET A 1 8.53 -5.42 7.37
C MET A 1 9.05 -4.52 6.24
N ARG A 2 10.19 -4.81 5.57
CA ARG A 2 10.68 -3.93 4.47
C ARG A 2 9.66 -3.67 3.35
N TYR A 3 9.00 -4.71 2.84
CA TYR A 3 8.10 -4.56 1.69
C TYR A 3 6.81 -3.83 2.05
N SER A 4 6.26 -4.09 3.25
CA SER A 4 5.07 -3.39 3.74
C SER A 4 5.36 -1.92 4.03
N ALA A 5 6.55 -1.58 4.53
CA ALA A 5 6.97 -0.18 4.67
C ALA A 5 7.02 0.51 3.30
N TRP A 6 7.67 -0.12 2.32
CA TRP A 6 7.77 0.46 0.97
C TRP A 6 6.41 0.60 0.28
N ILE A 7 5.52 -0.39 0.38
CA ILE A 7 4.14 -0.27 -0.12
C ILE A 7 3.38 0.85 0.62
N GLY A 8 3.56 0.97 1.94
CA GLY A 8 2.97 2.05 2.72
C GLY A 8 3.38 3.44 2.22
N TYR A 9 4.67 3.62 1.95
CA TYR A 9 5.19 4.84 1.33
C TYR A 9 4.68 5.04 -0.10
N LEU A 10 4.67 4.02 -0.95
CA LEU A 10 4.24 4.17 -2.34
C LEU A 10 2.75 4.52 -2.49
N THR A 11 1.91 4.04 -1.56
CA THR A 11 0.45 4.09 -1.69
C THR A 11 -0.24 5.03 -0.70
N GLY A 12 0.50 5.48 0.31
CA GLY A 12 -0.02 6.25 1.44
C GLY A 12 -1.04 5.50 2.30
N LEU A 13 -1.22 4.18 2.16
CA LEU A 13 -2.19 3.42 2.96
C LEU A 13 -1.82 3.41 4.46
N ARG A 14 -2.82 3.22 5.33
CA ARG A 14 -2.56 3.03 6.77
C ARG A 14 -1.91 1.66 6.98
N ARG A 15 -1.11 1.53 8.05
CA ARG A 15 -0.43 0.27 8.42
C ARG A 15 -1.36 -0.95 8.35
N GLN A 16 -2.51 -0.87 9.01
CA GLN A 16 -3.45 -1.99 9.05
C GLN A 16 -4.06 -2.28 7.68
N ASP A 17 -4.35 -1.24 6.89
CA ASP A 17 -4.87 -1.41 5.53
C ASP A 17 -3.82 -2.12 4.64
N VAL A 18 -2.53 -1.82 4.80
CA VAL A 18 -1.42 -2.52 4.10
C VAL A 18 -1.32 -3.99 4.53
N LEU A 19 -1.39 -4.27 5.84
CA LEU A 19 -1.29 -5.64 6.36
C LEU A 19 -2.50 -6.51 6.01
N ASN A 20 -3.64 -5.89 5.72
CA ASN A 20 -4.87 -6.57 5.32
C ASN A 20 -4.94 -6.84 3.81
N ILE A 21 -3.98 -6.36 3.00
CA ILE A 21 -3.95 -6.67 1.57
C ILE A 21 -3.82 -8.17 1.37
N THR A 22 -4.70 -8.72 0.53
CA THR A 22 -4.69 -10.11 0.08
C THR A 22 -4.27 -10.22 -1.38
N LEU A 23 -3.93 -11.44 -1.81
CA LEU A 23 -3.67 -11.72 -3.22
C LEU A 23 -4.90 -11.43 -4.09
N PHE A 24 -6.11 -11.62 -3.55
CA PHE A 24 -7.35 -11.33 -4.28
C PHE A 24 -7.58 -9.83 -4.49
N ASP A 25 -7.00 -8.97 -3.66
CA ASP A 25 -7.09 -7.52 -3.82
C ASP A 25 -6.25 -7.02 -4.99
N CYS A 26 -5.23 -7.78 -5.40
CA CYS A 26 -4.38 -7.49 -6.55
C CYS A 26 -5.11 -7.86 -7.86
N LYS A 27 -5.62 -6.86 -8.58
CA LYS A 27 -6.30 -7.00 -9.87
C LYS A 27 -5.42 -6.50 -11.01
N ASP A 28 -5.83 -6.75 -12.25
CA ASP A 28 -5.07 -6.33 -13.44
C ASP A 28 -4.80 -4.83 -13.50
N ILE A 29 -5.76 -4.03 -13.02
CA ILE A 29 -5.69 -2.56 -13.04
C ILE A 29 -4.98 -1.96 -11.82
N GLY A 30 -4.89 -2.70 -10.71
CA GLY A 30 -4.36 -2.18 -9.46
C GLY A 30 -4.73 -3.01 -8.24
N ILE A 31 -4.46 -2.46 -7.06
CA ILE A 31 -4.83 -3.07 -5.77
C ILE A 31 -6.13 -2.43 -5.28
N ARG A 32 -7.15 -3.24 -5.01
CA ARG A 32 -8.42 -2.80 -4.44
C ARG A 32 -8.42 -3.00 -2.94
N VAL A 33 -8.55 -1.93 -2.19
CA VAL A 33 -8.58 -2.01 -0.72
C VAL A 33 -9.86 -1.38 -0.19
N LYS A 34 -10.37 -1.94 0.92
CA LYS A 34 -11.40 -1.31 1.75
C LYS A 34 -10.73 -0.81 3.02
N GLU A 35 -10.72 0.51 3.21
CA GLU A 35 -10.13 1.10 4.41
C GLU A 35 -10.91 0.67 5.65
N GLY A 36 -10.21 0.10 6.63
CA GLY A 36 -10.86 -0.43 7.84
C GLY A 36 -11.54 0.67 8.67
N LYS A 37 -10.90 1.84 8.82
CA LYS A 37 -11.41 2.94 9.66
C LYS A 37 -12.62 3.66 9.08
N THR A 38 -12.69 3.82 7.75
CA THR A 38 -13.70 4.66 7.09
C THR A 38 -14.71 3.86 6.28
N GLY A 39 -14.44 2.56 6.04
CA GLY A 39 -15.22 1.71 5.15
C GLY A 39 -15.11 2.08 3.66
N LYS A 40 -14.37 3.14 3.32
CA LYS A 40 -14.25 3.65 1.95
C LYS A 40 -13.41 2.68 1.12
N LYS A 41 -13.84 2.48 -0.13
CA LYS A 41 -13.10 1.67 -1.11
C LYS A 41 -12.11 2.55 -1.87
N ALA A 42 -10.90 2.06 -2.05
CA ALA A 42 -9.87 2.71 -2.83
C ALA A 42 -9.28 1.74 -3.85
N LEU A 43 -8.99 2.26 -5.05
CA LEU A 43 -8.24 1.57 -6.09
C LEU A 43 -6.88 2.24 -6.22
N ILE A 44 -5.83 1.52 -5.82
CA ILE A 44 -4.44 1.92 -6.03
C ILE A 44 -4.04 1.43 -7.42
N LEU A 45 -3.74 2.34 -8.34
CA LEU A 45 -3.26 1.95 -9.66
C LEU A 45 -1.91 1.27 -9.59
N TRP A 46 -1.60 0.44 -10.58
CA TRP A 46 -0.25 -0.05 -10.71
C TRP A 46 0.72 1.02 -11.19
N SER A 47 1.89 1.04 -10.56
CA SER A 47 3.12 1.61 -11.10
C SER A 47 4.16 0.50 -11.29
N PRO A 48 5.21 0.72 -12.10
CA PRO A 48 6.29 -0.26 -12.26
C PRO A 48 6.91 -0.65 -10.91
N GLU A 49 7.11 0.32 -10.01
CA GLU A 49 7.71 0.04 -8.71
C GLU A 49 6.76 -0.71 -7.78
N LEU A 50 5.48 -0.33 -7.73
CA LEU A 50 4.49 -1.03 -6.92
C LEU A 50 4.34 -2.50 -7.37
N LYS A 51 4.31 -2.76 -8.68
CA LYS A 51 4.30 -4.14 -9.21
C LYS A 51 5.51 -4.94 -8.74
N ARG A 52 6.72 -4.36 -8.80
CA ARG A 52 7.95 -5.02 -8.37
C ARG A 52 7.92 -5.38 -6.89
N VAL A 53 7.51 -4.47 -6.02
CA VAL A 53 7.49 -4.74 -4.57
C VAL A 53 6.41 -5.73 -4.19
N ILE A 54 5.24 -5.69 -4.83
CA ILE A 54 4.19 -6.70 -4.63
C ILE A 54 4.68 -8.08 -5.05
N ALA A 55 5.30 -8.21 -6.22
CA ALA A 55 5.85 -9.50 -6.66
C ALA A 55 6.90 -10.06 -5.68
N LYS A 56 7.78 -9.19 -5.15
CA LYS A 56 8.76 -9.57 -4.13
C LYS A 56 8.09 -9.97 -2.80
N ALA A 57 7.02 -9.29 -2.39
CA ALA A 57 6.26 -9.62 -1.20
C ALA A 57 5.52 -10.95 -1.35
N THR A 58 4.88 -11.20 -2.50
CA THR A 58 4.21 -12.47 -2.82
C THR A 58 5.19 -13.64 -2.76
N LYS A 59 6.38 -13.50 -3.36
CA LYS A 59 7.44 -14.53 -3.32
C LYS A 59 7.99 -14.80 -1.91
N ALA A 60 7.82 -13.86 -0.98
CA ALA A 60 8.27 -14.01 0.40
C ALA A 60 7.21 -14.62 1.33
N ARG A 61 6.02 -14.95 0.81
CA ARG A 61 4.99 -15.68 1.56
C ARG A 61 5.51 -17.08 1.91
N LYS A 62 5.09 -17.57 3.07
CA LYS A 62 5.48 -18.88 3.61
C LYS A 62 4.38 -19.92 3.50
N SER A 63 3.13 -19.49 3.46
CA SER A 63 1.96 -20.36 3.35
C SER A 63 1.18 -20.04 2.09
N GLU A 64 0.74 -21.04 1.33
CA GLU A 64 -0.18 -20.78 0.22
C GLU A 64 -1.63 -20.63 0.68
N ALA A 65 -1.99 -21.22 1.82
CA ALA A 65 -3.35 -21.18 2.36
C ALA A 65 -3.74 -19.80 2.94
N ASP A 66 -2.78 -19.05 3.51
CA ASP A 66 -3.05 -17.69 4.00
C ASP A 66 -2.92 -16.69 2.84
N THR A 67 -4.05 -16.21 2.35
CA THR A 67 -4.14 -15.34 1.15
C THR A 67 -3.67 -13.92 1.41
N ARG A 68 -3.34 -13.55 2.66
CA ARG A 68 -2.73 -12.25 2.97
C ARG A 68 -1.36 -12.15 2.31
N LEU A 69 -1.08 -10.97 1.77
CA LEU A 69 0.23 -10.65 1.22
C LEU A 69 1.29 -10.63 2.34
N PHE A 70 0.91 -10.17 3.53
CA PHE A 70 1.75 -10.14 4.72
C PHE A 70 1.21 -11.09 5.78
N GLN A 71 1.81 -12.28 5.86
CA GLN A 71 1.45 -13.37 6.78
C GLN A 71 2.04 -13.15 8.17
N ILE A 72 1.70 -12.02 8.77
CA ILE A 72 2.18 -11.61 10.09
C ILE A 72 1.00 -11.04 10.88
N SER A 73 1.01 -11.21 12.20
CA SER A 73 0.02 -10.57 13.07
C SER A 73 0.36 -9.07 13.23
N SER A 74 -0.62 -8.26 13.67
CA SER A 74 -0.34 -6.85 13.97
C SER A 74 0.75 -6.72 15.04
N SER A 75 0.64 -7.46 16.15
CA SER A 75 1.63 -7.42 17.24
C SER A 75 3.02 -7.91 16.81
N GLY A 76 3.08 -8.94 15.96
CA GLY A 76 4.32 -9.43 15.38
C GLY A 76 4.95 -8.39 14.46
N TYR A 77 4.14 -7.66 13.71
CA TYR A 77 4.58 -6.55 12.88
C TYR A 77 5.14 -5.41 13.72
N ASP A 78 4.44 -5.00 14.76
CA ASP A 78 4.85 -3.89 15.63
C ASP A 78 6.18 -4.22 16.33
N SER A 79 6.35 -5.47 16.75
CA SER A 79 7.62 -5.97 17.28
C SER A 79 8.76 -5.93 16.25
N ALA A 80 8.49 -6.36 15.01
CA ALA A 80 9.47 -6.31 13.92
C ALA A 80 9.81 -4.86 13.54
N TRP A 81 8.83 -3.94 13.58
CA TRP A 81 9.04 -2.52 13.32
C TRP A 81 9.94 -1.90 14.37
N ARG A 82 9.63 -2.11 15.66
CA ARG A 82 10.45 -1.61 16.77
C ARG A 82 11.91 -2.04 16.63
N ARG A 83 12.15 -3.33 16.39
CA ARG A 83 13.51 -3.87 16.17
C ARG A 83 14.23 -3.20 14.99
N ALA A 84 13.51 -2.92 13.89
CA ALA A 84 14.10 -2.21 12.77
C ALA A 84 14.46 -0.76 13.13
N MET A 85 13.62 -0.07 13.91
CA MET A 85 13.89 1.28 14.38
C MET A 85 15.04 1.35 15.39
N ASP A 86 15.29 0.28 16.16
CA ASP A 86 16.44 0.21 17.08
C ASP A 86 17.79 0.25 16.34
N ASN A 87 17.80 0.05 15.02
CA ASN A 87 19.00 0.12 14.16
C ASN A 87 19.12 1.45 13.39
N LEU A 88 18.31 2.45 13.73
CA LEU A 88 18.33 3.77 13.08
C LEU A 88 18.64 4.85 14.11
N ASP A 89 19.42 5.86 13.71
CA ASP A 89 19.70 7.03 14.55
C ASP A 89 18.43 7.83 14.82
N GLU A 90 17.58 7.99 13.79
CA GLU A 90 16.28 8.63 13.89
C GLU A 90 15.15 7.61 13.72
N ARG A 91 14.32 7.49 14.76
CA ARG A 91 13.17 6.60 14.76
C ARG A 91 11.98 7.28 14.11
N PHE A 92 11.22 6.52 13.34
CA PHE A 92 9.95 6.98 12.81
C PHE A 92 8.85 5.91 12.96
N GLN A 93 7.61 6.36 12.86
CA GLN A 93 6.43 5.52 12.89
C GLN A 93 5.93 5.24 11.47
N PHE A 94 5.16 4.16 11.31
CA PHE A 94 4.57 3.85 10.01
C PHE A 94 3.71 5.00 9.46
N LYS A 95 3.04 5.76 10.33
CA LYS A 95 2.20 6.90 9.92
C LYS A 95 3.02 8.00 9.23
N ASP A 96 4.32 8.09 9.52
CA ASP A 96 5.21 9.11 8.95
C ASP A 96 5.52 8.78 7.49
N LEU A 97 5.50 7.50 7.10
CA LEU A 97 5.55 7.11 5.68
C LEU A 97 4.36 7.64 4.89
N ARG A 98 3.18 7.68 5.50
CA ARG A 98 1.98 8.25 4.86
C ARG A 98 2.08 9.77 4.74
N ALA A 99 2.64 10.45 5.74
CA ALA A 99 2.92 11.88 5.65
C ALA A 99 3.94 12.17 4.55
N LYS A 100 5.02 11.38 4.49
CA LYS A 100 6.06 11.50 3.45
C LYS A 100 5.53 11.22 2.05
N HIS A 101 4.68 10.20 1.88
CA HIS A 101 3.96 9.98 0.63
C HIS A 101 3.17 11.21 0.18
N ALA A 102 2.41 11.84 1.09
CA ALA A 102 1.61 13.01 0.75
C ALA A 102 2.49 14.19 0.33
N ALA A 103 3.55 14.48 1.09
CA ALA A 103 4.49 15.55 0.79
C ALA A 103 5.17 15.36 -0.57
N ASP A 104 5.72 14.18 -0.83
CA ASP A 104 6.43 13.90 -2.07
C ASP A 104 5.46 13.87 -3.28
N PHE A 105 4.21 13.44 -3.07
CA PHE A 105 3.20 13.42 -4.12
C PHE A 105 2.78 14.85 -4.53
N GLU A 106 2.69 15.76 -3.55
CA GLU A 106 2.45 17.18 -3.79
C GLU A 106 3.64 17.84 -4.51
N GLU A 107 4.88 17.51 -4.12
CA GLU A 107 6.10 17.99 -4.77
C GLU A 107 6.19 17.58 -6.25
N GLN A 108 5.72 16.39 -6.61
CA GLN A 108 5.65 15.92 -8.00
C GLN A 108 4.53 16.59 -8.84
N GLY A 109 3.85 17.60 -8.31
CA GLY A 109 2.71 18.26 -8.97
C GLY A 109 1.43 17.41 -8.99
N GLY A 110 1.39 16.35 -8.18
CA GLY A 110 0.24 15.49 -8.05
C GLY A 110 -0.92 16.18 -7.32
N LYS A 111 -1.95 16.60 -8.06
CA LYS A 111 -3.26 16.85 -7.43
C LYS A 111 -3.86 15.50 -7.04
N LEU A 112 -4.09 15.27 -5.74
CA LEU A 112 -4.78 14.09 -5.19
C LEU A 112 -6.22 14.01 -5.74
N GLY A 113 -6.39 13.63 -7.01
CA GLY A 113 -7.72 13.60 -7.62
C GLY A 113 -7.82 13.47 -9.14
N HIS A 114 -6.76 13.69 -9.94
CA HIS A 114 -6.91 13.63 -11.40
C HIS A 114 -5.79 12.83 -12.08
N SER A 115 -6.13 11.65 -12.59
CA SER A 115 -5.34 11.01 -13.65
C SER A 115 -6.27 10.36 -14.67
N SER A 116 -5.93 10.60 -15.93
CA SER A 116 -6.70 10.40 -17.17
C SER A 116 -7.41 9.06 -17.32
N ARG A 117 -8.52 9.10 -18.07
CA ARG A 117 -9.53 8.04 -18.25
C ARG A 117 -9.14 7.09 -19.39
N GLY A 118 -8.83 5.83 -19.05
CA GLY A 118 -9.02 4.70 -19.94
C GLY A 118 -10.43 4.12 -19.78
N VAL A 119 -11.06 3.68 -20.87
CA VAL A 119 -12.46 3.19 -20.90
C VAL A 119 -12.70 2.03 -19.93
N THR A 120 -11.70 1.15 -19.73
CA THR A 120 -11.74 0.01 -18.80
C THR A 120 -11.79 0.45 -17.33
N THR A 121 -11.13 1.55 -16.98
CA THR A 121 -11.08 2.09 -15.61
C THR A 121 -12.47 2.57 -15.15
N ARG A 122 -13.34 2.96 -16.07
CA ARG A 122 -14.65 3.59 -15.77
C ARG A 122 -15.61 2.62 -15.06
N HIS A 123 -15.60 1.34 -15.43
CA HIS A 123 -16.43 0.30 -14.78
C HIS A 123 -15.95 0.00 -13.36
N TYR A 124 -14.63 0.02 -13.13
CA TYR A 124 -14.05 -0.26 -11.81
C TYR A 124 -14.16 0.92 -10.84
N LEU A 125 -14.18 2.16 -11.32
CA LEU A 125 -14.13 3.38 -10.50
C LEU A 125 -15.46 3.91 -9.98
N ARG A 126 -16.61 3.35 -10.40
CA ARG A 126 -17.94 3.96 -10.14
C ARG A 126 -18.25 4.22 -8.66
N ARG A 127 -17.50 3.60 -7.72
CA ARG A 127 -17.62 3.78 -6.27
C ARG A 127 -16.28 3.86 -5.49
N GLU A 128 -15.14 3.91 -6.17
CA GLU A 128 -13.81 3.76 -5.52
C GLU A 128 -12.97 5.03 -5.67
N ARG A 129 -12.32 5.46 -4.58
CA ARG A 129 -11.35 6.55 -4.61
C ARG A 129 -10.08 6.08 -5.32
N LYS A 130 -9.64 6.80 -6.35
CA LYS A 130 -8.40 6.47 -7.06
C LYS A 130 -7.18 6.96 -6.27
N ILE A 131 -6.17 6.11 -6.14
CA ILE A 131 -4.87 6.43 -5.57
C ILE A 131 -3.82 6.14 -6.65
N THR A 132 -3.03 7.14 -6.99
CA THR A 132 -1.86 6.98 -7.87
C THR A 132 -0.64 6.75 -6.98
N PRO A 133 0.12 5.66 -7.16
CA PRO A 133 1.37 5.49 -6.44
C PRO A 133 2.40 6.55 -6.84
N ILE A 134 3.33 6.83 -5.93
CA ILE A 134 4.32 7.89 -6.12
C ILE A 134 5.50 7.54 -7.05
N ARG A 135 5.71 6.26 -7.34
CA ARG A 135 6.76 5.72 -8.22
C ARG A 135 6.31 4.40 -8.82
#